data_AF-A0A1A8KH99-F1
#
_entry.id   AF-A0A1A8KH99-F1
#
_cell.length_a   1.000
_cell.length_b   1.000
_cell.length_c   1.000
_cell.angle_alpha   90.00
_cell.angle_beta   90.00
_cell.angle_gamma   90.00
#
_symmetry.space_group_name_H-M   'P 1'
#
loop_
_entity.id
_entity.type
_entity.pdbx_description
1 polymer ?
#
loop_
_entity_poly.entity_id
_entity_poly.type
_entity_poly.pdbx_seq_one_letter_code
_entity_poly.pdbx_strand_id
1 'polypeptide(L)'
;KLAIWEVALDSFVESIQSIPETLKSGKRVQLSSAEVMQKIGELFTLRHCINLRSDLLLTPDFYWDRENLEKLYDKTCQFLSINRRVNVVNEKLEHCTQLTDLMRSHLSEKHSLRLEWMIVILITIEVMFELAKMIF
;
A
#
# COMPACT_ATOMS: atom_id res chain seq x y z
N LYS A 1 -3.73 -7.83 21.85
CA LYS A 1 -2.64 -7.31 20.99
C LYS A 1 -3.03 -7.28 19.51
N LEU A 2 -3.62 -8.33 18.92
CA LEU A 2 -4.15 -8.32 17.54
C LEU A 2 -5.16 -7.17 17.29
N ALA A 3 -6.08 -6.96 18.24
CA ALA A 3 -7.07 -5.88 18.18
C ALA A 3 -6.50 -4.46 18.05
N ILE A 4 -5.29 -4.19 18.56
CA ILE A 4 -4.66 -2.86 18.44
C ILE A 4 -4.23 -2.62 17.00
N TRP A 5 -3.72 -3.66 16.32
CA TRP A 5 -3.30 -3.57 14.92
C TRP A 5 -4.47 -3.63 13.95
N GLU A 6 -5.56 -4.31 14.31
CA GLU A 6 -6.84 -4.21 13.59
C GLU A 6 -7.36 -2.76 13.61
N VAL A 7 -7.34 -2.09 14.77
CA VAL A 7 -7.72 -0.67 14.87
C VAL A 7 -6.77 0.24 14.09
N ALA A 8 -5.46 -0.04 14.12
CA ALA A 8 -4.49 0.72 13.32
C ALA A 8 -4.72 0.52 11.81
N LEU A 9 -5.11 -0.68 11.38
CA LEU A 9 -5.48 -0.96 9.99
C LEU A 9 -6.76 -0.24 9.59
N ASP A 10 -7.78 -0.27 10.44
CA ASP A 10 -9.03 0.45 10.16
C ASP A 10 -8.79 1.97 10.04
N SER A 11 -7.95 2.54 10.92
CA SER A 11 -7.55 3.94 10.82
C SER A 11 -6.77 4.25 9.53
N PHE A 12 -5.89 3.34 9.09
CA PHE A 12 -5.20 3.49 7.82
C PHE A 12 -6.18 3.44 6.63
N VAL A 13 -7.13 2.50 6.64
CA VAL A 13 -8.18 2.36 5.63
C VAL A 13 -9.02 3.63 5.53
N GLU A 14 -9.45 4.20 6.66
CA GLU A 14 -10.17 5.49 6.68
C GLU A 14 -9.33 6.60 6.05
N SER A 15 -8.01 6.63 6.29
CA SER A 15 -7.13 7.66 5.75
C SER A 15 -6.97 7.61 4.23
N ILE A 16 -7.18 6.45 3.60
CA ILE A 16 -7.06 6.25 2.15
C ILE A 16 -8.42 6.15 1.44
N GLN A 17 -9.53 5.99 2.16
CA GLN A 17 -10.87 5.77 1.60
C GLN A 17 -11.36 6.93 0.71
N SER A 18 -10.94 8.16 1.02
CA SER A 18 -11.27 9.35 0.23
C SER A 18 -10.65 9.34 -1.18
N ILE A 19 -9.62 8.52 -1.41
CA ILE A 19 -8.86 8.47 -2.67
C ILE A 19 -9.68 7.79 -3.77
N PRO A 20 -10.22 6.56 -3.61
CA PRO A 20 -11.17 5.97 -4.56
C PRO A 20 -12.39 6.85 -4.83
N GLU A 21 -12.94 7.51 -3.81
CA GLU A 21 -14.09 8.39 -3.97
C GLU A 21 -13.77 9.61 -4.84
N THR A 22 -12.59 10.21 -4.64
CA THR A 22 -12.10 11.31 -5.46
C THR A 22 -11.87 10.87 -6.90
N LEU A 23 -11.27 9.70 -7.12
CA LEU A 23 -11.06 9.09 -8.43
C LEU A 23 -12.38 8.83 -9.17
N LYS A 24 -13.39 8.27 -8.48
CA LYS A 24 -14.74 8.05 -9.03
C LYS A 24 -15.38 9.34 -9.53
N SER A 25 -15.13 10.47 -8.87
CA SER A 25 -15.64 11.77 -9.28
C SER A 25 -14.91 12.39 -10.49
N GLY A 26 -13.91 11.70 -11.04
CA GLY A 26 -13.07 12.21 -12.14
C GLY A 26 -12.11 13.32 -11.72
N LYS A 27 -12.04 13.64 -10.43
CA LYS A 27 -11.14 14.66 -9.89
C LYS A 27 -9.75 14.08 -9.70
N ARG A 28 -8.73 14.91 -9.97
CA ARG A 28 -7.34 14.54 -9.67
C ARG A 28 -7.15 14.47 -8.17
N VAL A 29 -6.56 13.36 -7.71
CA VAL A 29 -6.11 13.20 -6.32
C VAL A 29 -4.98 14.20 -6.08
N GLN A 30 -5.17 15.07 -5.09
CA GLN A 30 -4.19 16.08 -4.67
C GLN A 30 -3.26 15.50 -3.60
N LEU A 31 -2.45 14.51 -3.97
CA LEU A 31 -1.38 14.00 -3.12
C LEU A 31 -0.03 14.23 -3.81
N SER A 32 0.91 14.77 -3.05
CA SER A 32 2.31 14.90 -3.45
C SER A 32 3.01 13.55 -3.45
N SER A 33 4.14 13.47 -4.15
CA SER A 33 4.96 12.25 -4.16
C SER A 33 5.48 11.85 -2.78
N ALA A 34 5.71 12.81 -1.91
CA ALA A 34 6.14 12.54 -0.54
C ALA A 34 5.00 11.90 0.27
N GLU A 35 3.78 12.43 0.17
CA GLU A 35 2.61 11.90 0.89
C GLU A 35 2.24 10.48 0.44
N VAL A 36 2.32 10.19 -0.87
CA VAL A 36 2.12 8.82 -1.39
C VAL A 36 3.18 7.86 -0.83
N MET A 37 4.45 8.28 -0.81
CA MET A 37 5.54 7.47 -0.27
C MET A 37 5.39 7.23 1.24
N GLN A 38 4.90 8.22 1.98
CA GLN A 38 4.60 8.08 3.40
C GLN A 38 3.50 7.04 3.64
N LYS A 39 2.41 7.08 2.87
CA LYS A 39 1.31 6.10 2.96
C LYS A 39 1.77 4.69 2.59
N ILE A 40 2.65 4.55 1.59
CA ILE A 40 3.33 3.28 1.28
C ILE A 40 4.08 2.76 2.52
N GLY A 41 4.90 3.59 3.16
CA GLY A 41 5.69 3.21 4.33
C GLY A 41 4.84 2.80 5.53
N GLU A 42 3.77 3.55 5.80
CA GLU A 42 2.78 3.23 6.84
C GLU A 42 2.16 1.84 6.61
N LEU A 43 1.73 1.56 5.37
CA LEU A 43 1.16 0.26 4.99
C LEU A 43 2.16 -0.89 5.13
N PHE A 44 3.40 -0.71 4.66
CA PHE A 44 4.44 -1.73 4.78
C PHE A 44 4.77 -2.05 6.24
N THR A 45 4.83 -1.03 7.09
CA THR A 45 5.07 -1.20 8.54
C THR A 45 3.94 -2.00 9.17
N LEU A 46 2.69 -1.65 8.83
CA LEU A 46 1.51 -2.33 9.34
C LEU A 46 1.46 -3.80 8.90
N ARG A 47 1.73 -4.07 7.61
CA ARG A 47 1.84 -5.43 7.05
C ARG A 47 2.92 -6.24 7.77
N HIS A 48 4.08 -5.64 8.01
CA HIS A 48 5.18 -6.29 8.73
C HIS A 48 4.79 -6.64 10.17
N CYS A 49 4.17 -5.71 10.91
CA CYS A 49 3.72 -5.94 12.28
C CYS A 49 2.62 -7.01 12.40
N ILE A 50 1.74 -7.11 11.40
CA ILE A 50 0.69 -8.12 11.33
C ILE A 50 1.28 -9.50 10.99
N ASN A 51 2.14 -9.58 9.96
CA ASN A 51 2.76 -10.85 9.55
C ASN A 51 3.63 -11.47 10.64
N LEU A 52 4.44 -10.67 11.36
CA LEU A 52 5.26 -11.15 12.48
C LEU A 52 4.46 -11.83 13.60
N ARG A 53 3.15 -11.57 13.70
CA ARG A 53 2.28 -12.26 14.66
C ARG A 53 1.46 -13.39 14.05
N SER A 54 1.30 -13.43 12.73
CA SER A 54 0.66 -14.55 12.07
C SER A 54 1.50 -15.84 12.24
N ASP A 55 2.83 -15.72 12.28
CA ASP A 55 3.74 -16.82 12.69
C ASP A 55 3.50 -17.28 14.15
N LEU A 56 3.03 -16.38 15.01
CA LEU A 56 2.71 -16.64 16.41
C LEU A 56 1.36 -17.37 16.60
N LEU A 57 0.60 -17.55 15.52
CA LEU A 57 -0.65 -18.30 15.50
C LEU A 57 -0.47 -19.77 15.16
N LEU A 58 0.71 -20.13 14.63
CA LEU A 58 1.13 -21.52 14.55
C LEU A 58 1.18 -22.08 15.97
N THR A 59 0.69 -23.31 16.15
CA THR A 59 0.76 -24.02 17.43
C THR A 59 2.22 -24.04 17.88
N PRO A 60 2.59 -23.40 19.01
CA PRO A 60 3.98 -23.35 19.43
C PRO A 60 4.57 -24.74 19.63
N ASP A 61 5.83 -24.94 19.22
CA ASP A 61 6.53 -26.24 19.26
C ASP A 61 6.44 -26.94 20.63
N PHE A 62 6.35 -26.15 21.71
CA PHE A 62 6.14 -26.64 23.08
C PHE A 62 4.92 -27.56 23.24
N TYR A 63 3.89 -27.42 22.41
CA TYR A 63 2.67 -28.21 22.48
C TYR A 63 2.68 -29.45 21.59
N TRP A 64 3.62 -29.59 20.65
CA TRP A 64 3.68 -30.75 19.74
C TRP A 64 3.91 -32.08 20.46
N ASP A 65 4.65 -32.07 21.57
CA ASP A 65 4.88 -33.29 22.36
C ASP A 65 3.68 -33.66 23.25
N ARG A 66 2.60 -32.87 23.23
CA ARG A 66 1.45 -33.01 24.15
C ARG A 66 0.12 -32.84 23.43
N GLU A 67 -0.36 -33.92 22.81
CA GLU A 67 -1.61 -33.97 22.04
C GLU A 67 -2.82 -33.33 22.75
N ASN A 68 -2.91 -33.47 24.09
CA ASN A 68 -4.03 -32.93 24.87
C ASN A 68 -4.01 -31.39 24.96
N LEU A 69 -2.81 -30.79 25.00
CA LEU A 69 -2.65 -29.33 25.01
C LEU A 69 -2.76 -28.75 23.61
N GLU A 70 -2.23 -29.43 22.59
CA GLU A 70 -2.42 -29.09 21.18
C GLU A 70 -3.91 -29.03 20.82
N LYS A 71 -4.67 -30.10 21.12
CA LYS A 71 -6.12 -30.15 20.86
C LYS A 71 -6.90 -29.05 21.60
N LEU A 72 -6.44 -28.62 22.77
CA LEU A 72 -7.07 -27.54 23.54
C LEU A 72 -6.75 -26.17 22.93
N TYR A 73 -5.50 -25.97 22.50
CA TYR A 73 -5.05 -24.76 21.79
C TYR A 73 -5.81 -24.58 20.48
N ASP A 74 -5.90 -25.62 19.66
CA ASP A 74 -6.61 -25.60 18.38
C ASP A 74 -8.10 -25.29 18.57
N LYS A 75 -8.76 -25.93 19.55
CA LYS A 75 -10.16 -25.63 19.89
C LYS A 75 -10.34 -24.19 20.35
N THR A 76 -9.39 -23.64 21.09
CA THR A 76 -9.44 -22.25 21.55
C THR A 76 -9.24 -21.26 20.40
N CYS A 77 -8.28 -21.52 19.50
CA CYS A 77 -8.07 -20.73 18.29
C CYS A 77 -9.30 -20.77 17.35
N GLN A 78 -9.93 -21.94 17.23
CA GLN A 78 -11.14 -22.14 16.44
C GLN A 78 -12.35 -21.44 17.07
N PHE A 79 -12.53 -21.57 18.39
CA PHE A 79 -13.60 -20.90 19.14
C PHE A 79 -13.47 -19.38 19.07
N LEU A 80 -12.24 -18.85 19.16
CA LEU A 80 -11.98 -17.41 19.08
C LEU A 80 -11.91 -16.88 17.63
N SER A 81 -12.18 -17.73 16.63
CA SER A 81 -12.21 -17.40 15.20
C SER A 81 -10.95 -16.69 14.69
N ILE A 82 -9.77 -17.03 15.25
CA ILE A 82 -8.53 -16.29 15.01
C ILE A 82 -8.13 -16.38 13.53
N ASN A 83 -8.22 -17.56 12.92
CA ASN A 83 -7.94 -17.76 11.49
C ASN A 83 -8.85 -16.92 10.59
N ARG A 84 -10.14 -16.81 10.94
CA ARG A 84 -11.09 -15.99 10.17
C ARG A 84 -10.74 -14.50 10.25
N ARG A 85 -10.39 -14.01 11.45
CA ARG A 85 -10.00 -12.61 11.65
C ARG A 85 -8.72 -12.25 10.92
N VAL A 86 -7.73 -13.14 10.93
CA VAL A 86 -6.46 -12.95 10.21
C VAL A 86 -6.70 -12.89 8.71
N ASN A 87 -7.55 -13.76 8.16
CA ASN A 87 -7.91 -13.68 6.74
C ASN A 87 -8.55 -12.34 6.36
N VAL A 88 -9.49 -11.84 7.16
CA VAL A 88 -10.13 -10.53 6.90
C VAL A 88 -9.11 -9.39 6.95
N VAL A 89 -8.16 -9.43 7.88
CA VAL A 89 -7.08 -8.44 7.99
C VAL A 89 -6.14 -8.50 6.78
N ASN A 90 -5.78 -9.72 6.33
CA ASN A 90 -4.95 -9.91 5.13
C ASN A 90 -5.64 -9.42 3.86
N GLU A 91 -6.94 -9.67 3.71
CA GLU A 91 -7.74 -9.18 2.58
C GLU A 91 -7.79 -7.64 2.55
N LYS A 92 -8.02 -7.00 3.71
CA LYS A 92 -7.94 -5.54 3.85
C LYS A 92 -6.57 -4.97 3.48
N LEU A 93 -5.48 -5.61 3.92
CA LEU A 93 -4.11 -5.23 3.58
C LEU A 93 -3.84 -5.32 2.08
N GLU A 94 -4.35 -6.37 1.43
CA GLU A 94 -4.19 -6.57 -0.01
C GLU A 94 -4.90 -5.46 -0.79
N HIS A 95 -6.13 -5.09 -0.42
CA HIS A 95 -6.83 -3.95 -1.01
C HIS A 95 -6.08 -2.62 -0.84
N CYS A 96 -5.54 -2.38 0.35
CA CYS A 96 -4.72 -1.19 0.60
C CYS A 96 -3.47 -1.17 -0.29
N THR A 97 -2.84 -2.32 -0.49
CA THR A 97 -1.64 -2.47 -1.33
C THR A 97 -1.96 -2.11 -2.79
N GLN A 98 -3.04 -2.69 -3.32
CA GLN A 98 -3.49 -2.41 -4.69
C GLN A 98 -3.81 -0.93 -4.92
N LEU A 99 -4.49 -0.28 -3.97
CA LEU A 99 -4.79 1.15 -4.07
C LEU A 99 -3.51 1.99 -4.05
N THR A 100 -2.56 1.62 -3.21
CA THR A 100 -1.29 2.34 -3.09
C THR A 100 -0.41 2.18 -4.34
N ASP A 101 -0.41 1.00 -4.97
CA ASP A 101 0.27 0.76 -6.24
C ASP A 101 -0.35 1.57 -7.38
N LEU A 102 -1.67 1.71 -7.40
CA LEU A 102 -2.38 2.58 -8.35
C LEU A 102 -2.01 4.06 -8.17
N MET A 103 -1.85 4.51 -6.93
CA MET A 103 -1.36 5.87 -6.65
C MET A 103 0.08 6.05 -7.16
N ARG A 104 0.94 5.07 -6.93
CA ARG A 104 2.34 5.09 -7.38
C ARG A 104 2.47 5.13 -8.90
N SER A 105 1.69 4.32 -9.62
CA SER A 105 1.70 4.30 -11.09
C SER A 105 1.26 5.65 -11.67
N HIS A 106 0.20 6.25 -11.13
CA HIS A 106 -0.27 7.57 -11.55
C HIS A 106 0.81 8.66 -11.35
N LEU A 107 1.61 8.58 -10.27
CA LEU A 107 2.71 9.53 -10.06
C LEU A 107 3.87 9.31 -11.04
N SER A 108 4.17 8.05 -11.37
CA SER A 108 5.18 7.70 -12.37
C SER A 108 4.84 8.28 -13.74
N GLU A 109 3.58 8.17 -14.18
CA GLU A 109 3.10 8.76 -15.43
C GLU A 109 3.29 10.29 -15.46
N LYS A 110 2.95 11.00 -14.37
CA LYS A 110 3.18 12.45 -14.26
C LYS A 110 4.67 12.82 -14.35
N HIS A 111 5.56 11.96 -13.87
CA HIS A 111 7.00 12.19 -13.98
C HIS A 111 7.48 11.95 -15.42
N SER A 112 7.02 10.89 -16.07
CA SER A 112 7.33 10.59 -17.47
C SER A 112 6.92 11.71 -18.41
N LEU A 113 5.69 12.22 -18.26
CA LEU A 113 5.17 13.33 -19.08
C LEU A 113 5.98 14.63 -18.91
N ARG A 114 6.51 14.89 -17.70
CA ARG A 114 7.37 16.07 -17.47
C ARG A 114 8.71 15.95 -18.20
N LEU A 115 9.32 14.76 -18.20
CA LEU A 115 10.55 14.51 -18.94
C LEU A 115 10.32 14.65 -20.44
N GLU A 116 9.20 14.13 -20.94
CA GLU A 116 8.82 14.24 -22.35
C GLU A 116 8.68 15.71 -22.78
N TRP A 117 7.93 16.53 -22.01
CA TRP A 117 7.80 17.96 -22.29
C TRP A 117 9.13 18.71 -22.25
N MET A 118 10.03 18.36 -21.32
CA MET A 118 11.36 18.96 -21.25
C MET A 118 12.16 18.69 -22.53
N ILE A 119 12.10 17.46 -23.05
CA ILE A 119 12.78 17.07 -24.31
C ILE A 119 12.21 17.87 -25.49
N VAL A 120 10.88 17.98 -25.60
CA VAL A 120 10.23 18.75 -26.68
C VAL A 120 10.66 20.22 -26.65
N ILE A 121 10.71 20.83 -25.46
CA ILE A 121 11.16 22.23 -25.29
C ILE A 121 12.64 22.38 -25.70
N LEU A 122 13.51 21.47 -25.28
CA LEU A 122 14.94 21.51 -25.64
C LEU A 122 15.15 21.42 -27.16
N ILE A 123 14.47 20.49 -27.84
CA ILE A 123 14.52 20.36 -29.30
C ILE A 123 13.99 21.63 -29.98
N THR A 124 12.90 22.20 -29.47
CA THR A 124 12.32 23.43 -30.03
C THR A 124 13.29 24.60 -29.95
N ILE A 125 13.97 24.77 -28.79
CA ILE A 125 14.97 25.81 -28.59
C ILE A 125 16.15 25.63 -29.56
N GLU A 126 16.66 24.41 -29.72
CA GLU A 126 17.75 24.09 -30.64
C GLU A 126 17.41 24.48 -32.08
N VAL A 127 16.22 24.07 -32.55
CA VAL A 127 15.75 24.38 -33.91
C VAL A 127 15.58 25.90 -34.09
N MET A 128 15.07 26.61 -33.08
CA MET A 128 14.94 28.08 -33.15
C MET A 128 16.31 28.77 -33.26
N PHE A 129 17.33 28.30 -32.53
CA PHE A 129 18.69 28.84 -32.65
C PHE A 129 19.29 28.59 -34.03
N GLU A 130 19.12 27.38 -34.57
CA GLU A 130 19.61 27.03 -35.90
C GLU A 130 18.95 27.88 -37.00
N LEU A 131 17.63 28.11 -36.89
CA LEU A 131 16.89 28.99 -37.80
C LEU A 131 17.31 30.46 -37.68
N ALA A 132 17.48 30.96 -36.46
CA ALA A 132 17.94 32.33 -36.22
C ALA A 132 19.32 32.56 -36.83
N LYS A 133 20.24 31.59 -36.69
CA LYS A 133 21.57 31.61 -37.29
C LYS A 133 21.56 31.49 -38.82
N MET A 134 20.57 30.82 -39.40
CA MET A 134 20.42 30.76 -40.86
C MET A 134 19.88 32.08 -41.45
N ILE A 135 19.06 32.80 -40.69
CA ILE A 135 18.40 34.03 -41.15
C ILE A 135 19.30 35.27 -40.96
N PHE A 136 20.12 35.31 -39.91
CA PHE A 136 21.00 36.44 -39.57
C PHE A 136 22.47 36.13 -39.87
#